data_AF-A0A3D5KB15-F1
#
_entry.id   AF-A0A3D5KB15-F1
#
_cell.length_a   1.000
_cell.length_b   1.000
_cell.length_c   1.000
_cell.angle_alpha   90.00
_cell.angle_beta   90.00
_cell.angle_gamma   90.00
#
_symmetry.space_group_name_H-M   'P 1'
#
loop_
_entity.id
_entity.type
_entity.pdbx_description
1 polymer ?
#
loop_
_entity_poly.entity_id
_entity_poly.type
_entity_poly.pdbx_seq_one_letter_code
_entity_poly.pdbx_strand_id
1 'polypeptide(L)'
;MRETLIVIRSECEGSAAVVRSRKVKKKSGRRRVMTKEVKTGMMAFIILVVAMAVFLFVRPKDWFDGNYFRMTASFSSVQGIKKGNEVRYAGVRVGEVSKISTEGNEGILEMRIKKDAQIPLDAEFTVSQSGVIGDYYVDIRGGHFDGSYFGEGMRVEEKRSNRLDQMMERAKKLMDSAAQMKENIGKMEGK
;
A
#
# COMPACT_ATOMS: atom_id res chain seq x y z
N MET A 1 -19.72 -95.76 -18.24
CA MET A 1 -18.24 -95.81 -18.17
C MET A 1 -17.85 -94.69 -17.19
N ARG A 2 -17.62 -94.95 -15.89
CA ARG A 2 -16.43 -95.55 -15.24
C ARG A 2 -15.18 -94.69 -15.60
N GLU A 3 -14.39 -94.05 -14.73
CA GLU A 3 -13.99 -94.18 -13.30
C GLU A 3 -13.42 -92.79 -12.87
N THR A 4 -13.62 -92.21 -11.67
CA THR A 4 -13.15 -92.56 -10.30
C THR A 4 -11.60 -92.58 -10.20
N LEU A 5 -10.90 -91.51 -9.77
CA LEU A 5 -10.53 -91.12 -8.39
C LEU A 5 -9.14 -91.67 -7.93
N ILE A 6 -8.17 -90.75 -7.76
CA ILE A 6 -7.11 -90.66 -6.72
C ILE A 6 -5.91 -91.64 -6.71
N VAL A 7 -4.72 -91.09 -6.39
CA VAL A 7 -3.69 -91.51 -5.37
C VAL A 7 -2.28 -91.07 -5.84
N ILE A 8 -1.70 -89.94 -5.36
CA ILE A 8 -0.76 -89.74 -4.20
C ILE A 8 0.67 -90.28 -4.53
N ARG A 9 1.78 -89.51 -4.51
CA ARG A 9 2.56 -88.90 -3.38
C ARG A 9 3.80 -88.20 -4.01
N SER A 10 4.39 -87.10 -3.53
CA SER A 10 5.40 -87.00 -2.44
C SER A 10 6.05 -85.60 -2.59
N GLU A 11 5.88 -84.65 -1.66
CA GLU A 11 6.76 -84.33 -0.52
C GLU A 11 7.77 -83.19 -0.81
N CYS A 12 8.06 -82.41 0.24
CA CYS A 12 9.09 -81.37 0.40
C CYS A 12 8.74 -79.92 0.05
N GLU A 13 8.25 -79.24 1.09
CA GLU A 13 8.94 -78.11 1.74
C GLU A 13 9.41 -76.92 0.89
N GLY A 14 8.83 -75.76 1.21
CA GLY A 14 9.67 -74.69 1.73
C GLY A 14 10.10 -73.60 0.75
N SER A 15 9.80 -72.37 1.20
CA SER A 15 10.64 -71.20 1.01
C SER A 15 10.58 -70.44 -0.32
N ALA A 16 9.86 -69.33 -0.22
CA ALA A 16 10.33 -68.00 -0.57
C ALA A 16 10.58 -67.64 -2.04
N ALA A 17 10.07 -66.45 -2.35
CA ALA A 17 10.78 -65.39 -3.05
C ALA A 17 10.16 -64.93 -4.38
N VAL A 18 9.57 -63.74 -4.26
CA VAL A 18 9.78 -62.59 -5.14
C VAL A 18 9.06 -62.60 -6.49
N VAL A 19 8.02 -61.77 -6.52
CA VAL A 19 7.35 -61.18 -7.68
C VAL A 19 8.40 -60.68 -8.69
N ARG A 20 8.60 -61.46 -9.76
CA ARG A 20 9.50 -61.13 -10.86
C ARG A 20 8.81 -60.11 -11.77
N SER A 21 9.21 -58.85 -11.64
CA SER A 21 8.72 -57.71 -12.41
C SER A 21 8.85 -57.95 -13.92
N ARG A 22 7.72 -57.95 -14.62
CA ARG A 22 7.65 -58.13 -16.07
C ARG A 22 7.76 -56.76 -16.77
N LYS A 23 8.97 -56.48 -17.27
CA LYS A 23 9.32 -55.86 -18.57
C LYS A 23 8.46 -54.71 -19.11
N VAL A 24 9.05 -53.52 -19.23
CA VAL A 24 8.85 -52.63 -20.40
C VAL A 24 10.20 -52.06 -20.86
N LYS A 25 10.79 -52.67 -21.89
CA LYS A 25 11.95 -52.11 -22.61
C LYS A 25 11.48 -50.88 -23.40
N LYS A 26 11.83 -49.66 -22.99
CA LYS A 26 11.79 -48.48 -23.86
C LYS A 26 12.99 -48.53 -24.83
N LYS A 27 12.76 -48.96 -26.06
CA LYS A 27 13.73 -48.85 -27.17
C LYS A 27 13.70 -47.44 -27.76
N SER A 28 14.79 -46.71 -27.53
CA SER A 28 15.52 -45.79 -28.41
C SER A 28 14.91 -45.46 -29.79
N GLY A 29 14.88 -44.18 -30.16
CA GLY A 29 15.10 -43.83 -31.57
C GLY A 29 14.51 -42.53 -32.16
N ARG A 30 14.88 -41.34 -31.66
CA ARG A 30 15.32 -40.20 -32.50
C ARG A 30 15.83 -39.05 -31.62
N ARG A 31 17.13 -39.06 -31.32
CA ARG A 31 17.83 -37.83 -30.94
C ARG A 31 17.90 -36.96 -32.19
N ARG A 32 16.91 -36.10 -32.43
CA ARG A 32 17.17 -34.90 -33.22
C ARG A 32 17.98 -34.00 -32.31
N VAL A 33 19.28 -33.99 -32.57
CA VAL A 33 20.23 -33.06 -31.98
C VAL A 33 19.73 -31.66 -32.34
N MET A 34 19.17 -30.97 -31.36
CA MET A 34 19.06 -29.52 -31.38
C MET A 34 20.51 -29.04 -31.54
N THR A 35 20.83 -28.36 -32.64
CA THR A 35 22.13 -27.71 -32.79
C THR A 35 22.36 -26.86 -31.54
N LYS A 36 23.59 -26.87 -31.00
CA LYS A 36 23.90 -26.17 -29.73
C LYS A 36 23.42 -24.70 -29.76
N GLU A 37 23.39 -24.10 -30.95
CA GLU A 37 22.87 -22.77 -31.26
C GLU A 37 21.38 -22.59 -30.89
N VAL A 38 20.50 -23.52 -31.24
CA VAL A 38 19.05 -23.40 -30.96
C VAL A 38 18.77 -23.58 -29.47
N LYS A 39 19.56 -24.41 -28.77
CA LYS A 39 19.46 -24.55 -27.32
C LYS A 39 19.87 -23.26 -26.59
N THR A 40 20.91 -22.58 -27.06
CA THR A 40 21.34 -21.28 -26.52
C THR A 40 20.29 -20.20 -26.80
N GLY A 41 19.71 -20.16 -28.01
CA GLY A 41 18.63 -19.22 -28.35
C GLY A 41 17.38 -19.41 -27.50
N MET A 42 16.97 -20.66 -27.24
CA MET A 42 15.82 -20.95 -26.37
C MET A 42 16.08 -20.54 -24.92
N MET A 43 17.29 -20.76 -24.41
CA MET A 43 17.66 -20.32 -23.04
C MET A 43 17.68 -18.80 -22.93
N ALA A 44 18.25 -18.10 -23.93
CA ALA A 44 18.24 -16.64 -23.97
C ALA A 44 16.80 -16.08 -24.03
N PHE A 45 15.92 -16.72 -24.81
CA PHE A 45 14.51 -16.33 -24.89
C PHE A 45 13.77 -16.56 -23.57
N ILE A 46 14.01 -17.68 -22.89
CA ILE A 46 13.43 -17.95 -21.57
C ILE A 46 13.92 -16.93 -20.55
N ILE A 47 15.22 -16.61 -20.54
CA ILE A 47 15.79 -15.59 -19.64
C ILE A 47 15.17 -14.22 -19.93
N LEU A 48 15.00 -13.84 -21.19
CA LEU A 48 14.34 -12.59 -21.59
C LEU A 48 12.90 -12.52 -21.08
N VAL A 49 12.13 -13.59 -21.27
CA VAL A 49 10.73 -13.67 -20.82
C VAL A 49 10.64 -13.60 -19.30
N VAL A 50 11.52 -14.30 -18.59
CA VAL A 50 11.58 -14.25 -17.12
C VAL A 50 12.00 -12.85 -16.65
N ALA A 51 13.01 -12.24 -17.28
CA ALA A 51 13.43 -10.88 -16.97
C ALA A 51 12.31 -9.86 -17.22
N MET A 52 11.56 -10.01 -18.32
CA MET A 52 10.42 -9.15 -18.63
C MET A 52 9.26 -9.39 -17.64
N ALA A 53 8.98 -10.63 -17.26
CA ALA A 53 7.98 -10.95 -16.25
C ALA A 53 8.35 -10.35 -14.89
N VAL A 54 9.62 -10.48 -14.46
CA VAL A 54 10.15 -9.86 -13.25
C VAL A 54 10.07 -8.34 -13.34
N PHE A 55 10.42 -7.74 -14.48
CA PHE A 55 10.32 -6.29 -14.70
C PHE A 55 8.87 -5.79 -14.63
N LEU A 56 7.90 -6.57 -15.11
CA LEU A 56 6.48 -6.24 -14.99
C LEU A 56 5.94 -6.47 -13.56
N PHE A 57 6.49 -7.44 -12.82
CA PHE A 57 6.09 -7.74 -11.44
C PHE A 57 6.69 -6.77 -10.43
N VAL A 58 7.95 -6.40 -10.63
CA VAL A 58 8.64 -5.35 -9.88
C VAL A 58 8.12 -4.02 -10.42
N ARG A 59 7.00 -3.55 -9.87
CA ARG A 59 6.45 -2.24 -10.24
C ARG A 59 7.58 -1.20 -10.22
N PRO A 60 7.89 -0.50 -11.32
CA PRO A 60 9.00 0.47 -11.38
C PRO A 60 8.83 1.69 -10.46
N LYS A 61 7.75 1.71 -9.67
CA LYS A 61 7.40 2.76 -8.72
C LYS A 61 8.41 2.88 -7.57
N ASP A 62 9.11 1.79 -7.23
CA ASP A 62 10.11 1.79 -6.16
C ASP A 62 11.52 2.22 -6.65
N TRP A 63 11.80 2.23 -7.96
CA TRP A 63 13.09 2.74 -8.48
C TRP A 63 13.22 4.26 -8.40
N PHE A 64 12.11 4.98 -8.21
CA PHE A 64 12.07 6.43 -8.00
C PHE A 64 12.00 6.84 -6.51
N ASP A 65 12.16 5.91 -5.55
CA ASP A 65 12.03 6.19 -4.10
C ASP A 65 13.06 7.21 -3.57
N GLY A 66 14.17 7.50 -4.29
CA GLY A 66 15.16 8.50 -3.87
C GLY A 66 14.59 9.92 -3.69
N ASN A 67 13.49 10.21 -4.39
CA ASN A 67 12.80 11.51 -4.36
C ASN A 67 11.61 11.54 -3.41
N TYR A 68 11.36 10.49 -2.62
CA TYR A 68 10.26 10.50 -1.65
C TYR A 68 10.81 10.44 -0.23
N PHE A 69 10.14 11.11 0.70
CA PHE A 69 10.32 10.94 2.13
C PHE A 69 9.06 10.33 2.73
N ARG A 70 9.22 9.59 3.83
CA ARG A 70 8.10 9.02 4.57
C ARG A 70 7.67 9.98 5.67
N MET A 71 6.37 10.15 5.80
CA MET A 71 5.77 10.95 6.85
C MET A 71 4.60 10.18 7.44
N THR A 72 4.40 10.34 8.74
CA THR A 72 3.34 9.66 9.47
C THR A 72 2.35 10.70 9.98
N ALA A 73 1.06 10.47 9.77
CA ALA A 73 0.01 11.38 10.18
C ALA A 73 -1.01 10.61 11.04
N SER A 74 -1.33 11.12 12.22
CA SER A 74 -2.43 10.62 13.06
C SER A 74 -3.72 11.35 12.71
N PHE A 75 -4.78 10.58 12.49
CA PHE A 75 -6.11 11.06 12.18
C PHE A 75 -7.11 10.45 13.14
N SER A 76 -8.09 11.25 13.53
CA SER A 76 -9.19 10.81 14.40
C SER A 76 -10.14 9.84 13.70
N SER A 77 -10.28 9.92 12.37
CA SER A 77 -10.97 8.90 11.57
C SER A 77 -10.43 8.87 10.15
N VAL A 78 -10.13 7.67 9.66
CA VAL A 78 -9.50 7.40 8.36
C VAL A 78 -10.45 6.67 7.41
N GLN A 79 -11.75 6.82 7.64
CA GLN A 79 -12.78 6.11 6.91
C GLN A 79 -12.71 6.39 5.41
N GLY A 80 -12.70 5.32 4.60
CA GLY A 80 -12.68 5.41 3.14
C GLY A 80 -11.28 5.57 2.52
N ILE A 81 -10.23 5.84 3.32
CA ILE A 81 -8.85 5.85 2.82
C ILE A 81 -8.34 4.42 2.63
N LYS A 82 -7.66 4.17 1.51
CA LYS A 82 -7.01 2.90 1.18
C LYS A 82 -5.54 3.12 0.82
N LYS A 83 -4.76 2.02 0.88
CA LYS A 83 -3.38 2.02 0.40
C LYS A 83 -3.36 2.40 -1.09
N GLY A 84 -2.52 3.36 -1.45
CA GLY A 84 -2.42 3.90 -2.81
C GLY A 84 -3.29 5.13 -3.07
N ASN A 85 -4.10 5.57 -2.10
CA ASN A 85 -4.82 6.84 -2.23
C ASN A 85 -3.82 7.98 -2.36
N GLU A 86 -4.19 9.00 -3.13
CA GLU A 86 -3.31 10.12 -3.39
C GLU A 86 -3.26 11.10 -2.21
N VAL A 87 -2.10 11.75 -2.09
CA VAL A 87 -1.87 12.87 -1.18
C VAL A 87 -1.71 14.12 -2.03
N ARG A 88 -2.51 15.14 -1.76
CA ARG A 88 -2.52 16.40 -2.51
C ARG A 88 -2.12 17.55 -1.60
N TYR A 89 -1.29 18.46 -2.10
CA TYR A 89 -0.97 19.72 -1.46
C TYR A 89 -1.46 20.85 -2.36
N ALA A 90 -2.30 21.73 -1.83
CA ALA A 90 -2.92 22.82 -2.60
C ALA A 90 -3.56 22.36 -3.93
N GLY A 91 -4.16 21.16 -3.94
CA GLY A 91 -4.79 20.57 -5.12
C GLY A 91 -3.84 19.82 -6.07
N VAL A 92 -2.53 19.88 -5.86
CA VAL A 92 -1.52 19.18 -6.69
C VAL A 92 -1.14 17.86 -6.03
N ARG A 93 -1.06 16.77 -6.81
CA ARG A 93 -0.62 15.46 -6.30
C ARG A 93 0.87 15.50 -5.92
N VAL A 94 1.15 15.33 -4.63
CA VAL A 94 2.50 15.34 -4.05
C VAL A 94 2.95 13.97 -3.53
N GLY A 95 2.03 13.02 -3.36
CA GLY A 95 2.39 11.74 -2.78
C GLY A 95 1.27 10.70 -2.82
N GLU A 96 1.47 9.63 -2.05
CA GLU A 96 0.51 8.54 -1.88
C GLU A 96 0.59 7.88 -0.51
N VAL A 97 -0.54 7.31 -0.08
CA VAL A 97 -0.63 6.54 1.17
C VAL A 97 0.02 5.18 0.97
N SER A 98 1.03 4.88 1.78
CA SER A 98 1.82 3.66 1.69
C SER A 98 1.34 2.56 2.63
N LYS A 99 0.92 2.94 3.84
CA LYS A 99 0.39 2.02 4.84
C LYS A 99 -0.64 2.72 5.72
N ILE A 100 -1.60 1.94 6.20
CA ILE A 100 -2.63 2.40 7.13
C ILE A 100 -2.57 1.44 8.31
N SER A 101 -2.48 2.00 9.51
CA SER A 101 -2.48 1.29 10.78
C SER A 101 -3.51 1.96 11.69
N THR A 102 -3.97 1.25 12.71
CA THR A 102 -4.86 1.81 13.74
C THR A 102 -4.20 1.56 15.07
N GLU A 103 -3.97 2.62 15.84
CA GLU A 103 -3.46 2.54 17.21
C GLU A 103 -4.52 3.15 18.14
N GLY A 104 -5.12 2.30 18.98
CA GLY A 104 -6.21 2.72 19.88
C GLY A 104 -7.45 3.18 19.11
N ASN A 105 -7.83 4.45 19.30
CA ASN A 105 -8.98 5.08 18.65
C ASN A 105 -8.58 6.02 17.50
N GLU A 106 -7.31 6.02 17.11
CA GLU A 106 -6.76 6.87 16.05
C GLU A 106 -6.23 6.02 14.90
N GLY A 107 -6.43 6.53 13.67
CA GLY A 107 -5.86 5.96 12.47
C GLY A 107 -4.52 6.61 12.16
N ILE A 108 -3.47 5.79 12.11
CA ILE A 108 -2.13 6.20 11.71
C ILE A 108 -1.94 5.94 10.22
N LEU A 109 -1.71 6.98 9.45
CA LEU A 109 -1.39 6.90 8.03
C LEU A 109 0.10 7.11 7.82
N GLU A 110 0.74 6.16 7.15
CA GLU A 110 2.08 6.35 6.61
C GLU A 110 1.95 6.73 5.13
N MET A 111 2.50 7.88 4.77
CA MET A 111 2.45 8.44 3.43
C MET A 111 3.87 8.68 2.89
N ARG A 112 4.02 8.48 1.59
CA ARG A 112 5.23 8.82 0.83
C ARG A 112 4.97 10.11 0.07
N ILE A 113 5.77 11.13 0.35
CA ILE A 113 5.66 12.47 -0.24
C ILE A 113 6.94 12.78 -0.99
N LYS A 114 6.82 13.43 -2.15
CA LYS A 114 7.99 13.88 -2.92
C LYS A 114 8.78 14.92 -2.14
N LYS A 115 10.12 14.80 -2.09
CA LYS A 115 11.05 15.77 -1.50
C LYS A 115 10.96 17.15 -2.16
N ASP A 116 10.57 17.19 -3.44
CA ASP A 116 10.33 18.45 -4.17
C ASP A 116 9.10 19.22 -3.65
N ALA A 117 8.17 18.53 -2.97
CA ALA A 117 7.04 19.15 -2.32
C ALA A 117 7.52 19.75 -0.99
N GLN A 118 7.90 21.03 -1.04
CA GLN A 118 8.23 21.84 0.12
C GLN A 118 6.96 22.13 0.95
N ILE A 119 6.55 21.16 1.77
CA ILE A 119 5.36 21.29 2.62
C ILE A 119 5.77 22.00 3.92
N PRO A 120 5.18 23.17 4.23
CA PRO A 120 5.50 23.90 5.45
C PRO A 120 5.09 23.13 6.71
N LEU A 121 5.83 23.32 7.80
CA LEU A 121 5.56 22.68 9.10
C LEU A 121 4.18 23.01 9.71
N ASP A 122 3.60 24.15 9.34
CA ASP A 122 2.26 24.58 9.78
C ASP A 122 1.15 24.18 8.80
N ALA A 123 1.39 23.20 7.93
CA ALA A 123 0.37 22.69 7.03
C ALA A 123 -0.72 21.90 7.79
N GLU A 124 -1.97 22.10 7.40
CA GLU A 124 -3.13 21.38 7.89
C GLU A 124 -3.37 20.13 7.03
N PHE A 125 -3.53 18.98 7.68
CA PHE A 125 -3.82 17.70 7.05
C PHE A 125 -5.29 17.37 7.27
N THR A 126 -6.03 17.05 6.21
CA THR A 126 -7.45 16.69 6.30
C THR A 126 -7.77 15.58 5.31
N VAL A 127 -8.62 14.63 5.71
CA VAL A 127 -9.17 13.62 4.80
C VAL A 127 -10.37 14.21 4.06
N SER A 128 -10.31 14.26 2.73
CA SER A 128 -11.38 14.80 1.87
C SER A 128 -11.79 13.78 0.81
N GLN A 129 -13.04 13.84 0.35
CA GLN A 129 -13.55 12.99 -0.74
C GLN A 129 -13.65 13.80 -2.03
N SER A 130 -13.31 13.18 -3.16
CA SER A 130 -13.37 13.83 -4.48
C SER A 130 -14.82 13.85 -5.02
N GLY A 131 -15.66 14.75 -4.52
CA GLY A 131 -17.07 14.82 -4.89
C GLY A 131 -17.91 13.74 -4.18
N VAL A 132 -19.15 13.52 -4.65
CA VAL A 132 -20.14 12.67 -3.96
C VAL A 132 -19.82 11.18 -4.07
N ILE A 133 -19.29 10.75 -5.22
CA ILE A 133 -18.96 9.35 -5.54
C ILE A 133 -17.46 9.24 -5.92
N GLY A 134 -16.61 10.06 -5.31
CA GLY A 134 -15.17 9.96 -5.53
C GLY A 134 -14.45 9.13 -4.49
N ASP A 135 -13.21 8.80 -4.82
CA ASP A 135 -12.26 8.26 -3.85
C ASP A 135 -11.90 9.31 -2.79
N TYR A 136 -11.51 8.81 -1.62
CA TYR A 136 -10.94 9.62 -0.56
C TYR A 136 -9.48 9.94 -0.87
N TYR A 137 -9.03 11.13 -0.51
CA TYR A 137 -7.64 11.54 -0.62
C TYR A 137 -7.24 12.32 0.61
N VAL A 138 -5.94 12.35 0.88
CA VAL A 138 -5.40 13.23 1.91
C VAL A 138 -5.15 14.57 1.27
N ASP A 139 -5.75 15.60 1.82
CA ASP A 139 -5.64 16.96 1.37
C ASP A 139 -4.84 17.77 2.38
N ILE A 140 -3.80 18.43 1.88
CA ILE A 140 -2.87 19.22 2.65
C ILE A 140 -3.04 20.67 2.21
N ARG A 141 -3.36 21.54 3.16
CA ARG A 141 -3.61 22.97 2.91
C ARG A 141 -2.90 23.84 3.94
N GLY A 142 -2.68 25.11 3.59
CA GLY A 142 -2.06 26.08 4.48
C GLY A 142 -0.54 25.94 4.56
N GLY A 143 0.00 26.48 5.65
CA GLY A 143 1.43 26.63 5.89
C GLY A 143 1.95 28.02 5.47
N HIS A 144 2.79 28.59 6.32
CA HIS A 144 3.56 29.80 6.03
C HIS A 144 4.95 29.41 5.53
N PHE A 145 5.43 30.06 4.46
CA PHE A 145 6.77 29.86 3.92
C PHE A 145 7.80 30.58 4.81
N ASP A 146 8.06 30.02 6.00
CA ASP A 146 9.03 30.55 6.98
C ASP A 146 10.33 29.71 7.02
N GLY A 147 10.65 29.02 5.92
CA GLY A 147 11.85 28.19 5.77
C GLY A 147 11.84 26.84 6.50
N SER A 148 10.78 26.56 7.26
CA SER A 148 10.61 25.34 8.06
C SER A 148 9.69 24.35 7.34
N TYR A 149 10.26 23.25 6.83
CA TYR A 149 9.56 22.24 6.04
C TYR A 149 9.52 20.87 6.72
N PHE A 150 8.50 20.08 6.39
CA PHE A 150 8.43 18.68 6.83
C PHE A 150 9.58 17.86 6.24
N GLY A 151 10.20 17.07 7.10
CA GLY A 151 11.31 16.17 6.77
C GLY A 151 10.96 14.71 7.01
N GLU A 152 11.90 13.83 6.65
CA GLU A 152 11.72 12.39 6.77
C GLU A 152 11.47 11.95 8.22
N GLY A 153 10.43 11.13 8.43
CA GLY A 153 10.10 10.54 9.72
C GLY A 153 9.32 11.44 10.68
N MET A 154 8.97 12.67 10.28
CA MET A 154 8.13 13.53 11.13
C MET A 154 6.73 12.95 11.28
N ARG A 155 6.18 13.13 12.48
CA ARG A 155 4.80 12.82 12.82
C ARG A 155 3.98 14.11 12.86
N VAL A 156 2.83 14.08 12.21
CA VAL A 156 1.86 15.18 12.19
C VAL A 156 0.53 14.72 12.74
N GLU A 157 -0.20 15.64 13.33
CA GLU A 157 -1.54 15.39 13.87
C GLU A 157 -2.57 16.16 13.04
N GLU A 158 -3.71 15.53 12.80
CA GLU A 158 -4.83 16.13 12.10
C GLU A 158 -5.37 17.34 12.87
N LYS A 159 -5.17 18.55 12.35
CA LYS A 159 -5.88 19.75 12.82
C LYS A 159 -7.31 19.75 12.26
N ARG A 160 -8.25 19.05 12.93
CA ARG A 160 -9.68 19.20 12.63
C ARG A 160 -10.17 20.57 13.09
N SER A 161 -10.47 21.41 12.11
CA SER A 161 -11.38 22.54 12.20
C SER A 161 -10.99 23.74 13.07
N ASN A 162 -10.00 24.53 12.64
CA ASN A 162 -9.94 25.94 13.04
C ASN A 162 -11.12 26.77 12.48
N ARG A 163 -12.02 26.25 11.64
CA ARG A 163 -13.11 27.08 11.05
C ARG A 163 -14.16 27.51 12.06
N LEU A 164 -14.62 26.60 12.93
CA LEU A 164 -15.60 26.95 13.96
C LEU A 164 -14.95 27.85 15.01
N ASP A 165 -13.72 27.53 15.40
CA ASP A 165 -12.93 28.38 16.29
C ASP A 165 -12.69 29.75 15.68
N GLN A 166 -12.34 29.85 14.39
CA GLN A 166 -12.20 31.14 13.68
C GLN A 166 -13.52 31.91 13.62
N MET A 167 -14.67 31.23 13.48
CA MET A 167 -15.98 31.88 13.52
C MET A 167 -16.30 32.39 14.93
N MET A 168 -16.03 31.60 15.96
CA MET A 168 -16.19 31.96 17.37
C MET A 168 -15.25 33.11 17.76
N GLU A 169 -14.00 33.08 17.30
CA GLU A 169 -12.99 34.12 17.50
C GLU A 169 -13.43 35.44 16.85
N ARG A 170 -13.95 35.38 15.61
CA ARG A 170 -14.50 36.55 14.92
C ARG A 170 -15.77 37.05 15.60
N ALA A 171 -16.67 36.17 16.01
CA ALA A 171 -17.88 36.53 16.75
C ALA A 171 -17.53 37.18 18.09
N LYS A 172 -16.55 36.64 18.81
CA LYS A 172 -16.03 37.19 20.06
C LYS A 172 -15.43 38.58 19.85
N LYS A 173 -14.58 38.77 18.82
CA LYS A 173 -14.06 40.10 18.47
C LYS A 173 -15.15 41.11 18.12
N LEU A 174 -16.22 40.68 17.45
CA LEU A 174 -17.38 41.54 17.16
C LEU A 174 -18.14 41.88 18.46
N MET A 175 -18.36 40.91 19.34
CA MET A 175 -18.99 41.15 20.65
C MET A 175 -18.15 42.08 21.53
N ASP A 176 -16.83 41.88 21.57
CA ASP A 176 -15.90 42.72 22.32
C ASP A 176 -15.88 44.16 21.77
N SER A 177 -15.92 44.32 20.45
CA SER A 177 -16.03 45.64 19.81
C SER A 177 -17.37 46.31 20.13
N ALA A 178 -18.47 45.55 20.12
CA ALA A 178 -19.79 46.06 20.50
C ALA A 178 -19.85 46.44 22.00
N ALA A 179 -19.20 45.66 22.87
CA ALA A 179 -19.09 45.94 24.30
C ALA A 179 -18.29 47.23 24.57
N GLN A 180 -17.15 47.41 23.89
CA GLN A 180 -16.36 48.65 23.98
C GLN A 180 -17.11 49.87 23.44
N MET A 181 -17.95 49.70 22.41
CA MET A 181 -18.79 50.77 21.89
C MET A 181 -19.83 51.22 22.93
N LYS A 182 -20.46 50.27 23.64
CA LYS A 182 -21.38 50.57 24.76
C LYS A 182 -20.68 51.35 25.88
N GLU A 183 -19.44 50.99 26.20
CA GLU A 183 -18.67 51.64 27.28
C GLU A 183 -18.24 53.07 26.93
N ASN A 184 -17.86 53.31 25.67
CA ASN A 184 -17.53 54.66 25.19
C ASN A 184 -18.76 55.58 25.10
N ILE A 185 -19.93 55.05 24.74
CA ILE A 185 -21.18 55.82 24.71
C ILE A 185 -21.63 56.20 26.13
N GLY A 186 -21.55 55.28 27.10
CA GLY A 186 -21.90 55.56 28.50
C GLY A 186 -21.05 56.64 29.17
N LYS A 187 -19.82 56.86 28.69
CA LYS A 187 -18.96 57.98 29.14
C LYS A 187 -19.34 59.33 28.54
N MET A 188 -20.15 59.36 27.47
CA MET A 188 -20.62 60.60 26.84
C MET A 188 -22.02 61.04 27.31
N GLU A 189 -22.88 60.13 27.78
CA GLU A 189 -24.19 60.47 28.35
C GLU A 189 -24.14 60.95 29.82
N GLY A 190 -22.99 60.83 30.49
CA GLY A 190 -22.83 61.14 31.92
C GLY A 190 -22.31 62.54 32.25
N LYS A 191 -22.46 63.55 31.39
CA LYS A 191 -21.99 64.92 31.64
C LYS A 191 -23.04 65.99 31.36
#